data_AF-A0A6N2W1T4-F1
#
_entry.id   AF-A0A6N2W1T4-F1
#
_cell.length_a   1.000
_cell.length_b   1.000
_cell.length_c   1.000
_cell.angle_alpha   90.00
_cell.angle_beta   90.00
_cell.angle_gamma   90.00
#
_symmetry.space_group_name_H-M   'P 1'
#
loop_
_entity.id
_entity.type
_entity.pdbx_description
1 polymer ?
#
loop_
_entity_poly.entity_id
_entity_poly.type
_entity_poly.pdbx_seq_one_letter_code
_entity_poly.pdbx_strand_id
1 'polypeptide(L)'
;MYGIHHVIVQNGNLKYEFDIKRNITILKGDSASGKTTLVEMIQEYLINGIDSGVSLSCDVSCCVLTGNLWKEQLGRTKNSIVFIDEGNRFVKSLEFAEAIKKTSNYYVIVTRENLEMLPITVDEIYGIRSSGKYGAMTPVYHEFYRI
;
A
#
# COMPACT_ATOMS: atom_id res chain seq x y z
N MET A 1 2.74 -2.42 16.70
CA MET A 1 1.78 -3.24 15.95
C MET A 1 2.47 -4.56 15.61
N TYR A 2 1.76 -5.69 15.70
CA TYR A 2 2.30 -7.02 15.40
C TYR A 2 1.19 -7.90 14.84
N GLY A 3 1.56 -8.85 14.00
CA GLY A 3 0.64 -9.84 13.43
C GLY A 3 0.34 -9.60 11.96
N ILE A 4 -0.72 -10.28 11.50
CA ILE A 4 -1.21 -10.24 10.13
C ILE A 4 -2.41 -9.31 10.10
N HIS A 5 -2.40 -8.37 9.16
CA HIS A 5 -3.50 -7.42 8.93
C HIS A 5 -4.13 -7.70 7.57
N HIS A 6 -5.42 -8.01 7.58
CA HIS A 6 -6.18 -8.29 6.37
C HIS A 6 -6.79 -7.01 5.83
N VAL A 7 -6.51 -6.69 4.57
CA VAL A 7 -6.92 -5.44 3.93
C VAL A 7 -7.83 -5.74 2.74
N ILE A 8 -8.99 -5.10 2.72
CA ILE A 8 -9.90 -5.11 1.58
C ILE A 8 -10.12 -3.67 1.12
N VAL A 9 -9.85 -3.39 -0.16
CA VAL A 9 -10.12 -2.12 -0.81
C VAL A 9 -10.95 -2.39 -2.04
N GLN A 10 -12.14 -1.80 -2.14
CA GLN A 10 -13.01 -2.07 -3.29
C GLN A 10 -13.89 -0.88 -3.66
N ASN A 11 -14.32 -0.85 -4.91
CA ASN A 11 -15.39 0.00 -5.42
C ASN A 11 -16.29 -0.85 -6.33
N GLY A 12 -17.19 -0.21 -7.09
CA GLY A 12 -18.10 -0.93 -8.00
C GLY A 12 -17.41 -1.79 -9.08
N ASN A 13 -16.15 -1.50 -9.42
CA ASN A 13 -15.44 -2.12 -10.53
C ASN A 13 -14.25 -2.98 -10.12
N LEU A 14 -13.62 -2.67 -8.99
CA LEU A 14 -12.35 -3.24 -8.56
C LEU A 14 -12.46 -3.73 -7.12
N LYS A 15 -11.86 -4.88 -6.83
CA LYS A 15 -11.63 -5.36 -5.47
C LYS A 15 -10.18 -5.79 -5.31
N TYR A 16 -9.52 -5.29 -4.29
CA TYR A 16 -8.21 -5.70 -3.80
C TYR A 16 -8.39 -6.37 -2.45
N GLU A 17 -7.81 -7.55 -2.27
CA GLU A 17 -7.87 -8.31 -1.03
C GLU A 17 -6.52 -8.98 -0.78
N PHE A 18 -5.89 -8.66 0.35
CA PHE A 18 -4.55 -9.14 0.67
C PHE A 18 -4.24 -9.08 2.17
N ASP A 19 -3.26 -9.89 2.58
CA ASP A 19 -2.72 -9.88 3.94
C ASP A 19 -1.36 -9.19 3.98
N ILE A 20 -1.15 -8.32 4.97
CA ILE A 20 0.17 -7.77 5.31
C ILE A 20 0.68 -8.44 6.57
N LYS A 21 1.81 -9.14 6.49
CA LYS A 21 2.32 -9.97 7.60
C LYS A 21 3.59 -9.43 8.23
N ARG A 22 4.23 -8.45 7.59
CA ARG A 22 5.51 -7.87 8.00
C ARG A 22 5.44 -6.36 8.00
N ASN A 23 6.37 -5.74 8.73
CA ASN A 23 6.44 -4.29 8.84
C ASN A 23 6.73 -3.61 7.50
N ILE A 24 7.41 -4.27 6.56
CA ILE A 24 7.71 -3.72 5.23
C ILE A 24 7.33 -4.74 4.17
N THR A 25 6.41 -4.34 3.30
CA THR A 25 5.93 -5.09 2.15
C THR A 25 6.16 -4.25 0.90
N ILE A 26 6.80 -4.81 -0.12
CA ILE A 26 7.03 -4.16 -1.40
C ILE A 26 6.08 -4.74 -2.44
N LEU A 27 5.33 -3.87 -3.12
CA LEU A 27 4.57 -4.22 -4.31
C LEU A 27 5.37 -3.87 -5.56
N LYS A 28 5.89 -4.90 -6.22
CA LYS A 28 6.63 -4.80 -7.49
C LYS A 28 5.79 -5.20 -8.69
N GLY A 29 6.24 -4.76 -9.86
CA GLY A 29 5.76 -5.23 -11.15
C GLY A 29 5.61 -4.08 -12.14
N ASP A 30 5.27 -4.43 -13.38
CA ASP A 30 5.21 -3.48 -14.50
C ASP A 30 4.06 -2.48 -14.39
N SER A 31 4.07 -1.47 -15.28
CA SER A 31 2.96 -0.53 -15.49
C SER A 31 1.63 -1.27 -15.67
N ALA A 32 0.53 -0.64 -15.25
CA ALA A 32 -0.85 -1.09 -15.51
C ALA A 32 -1.33 -2.37 -14.79
N SER A 33 -0.63 -2.85 -13.76
CA SER A 33 -1.11 -3.97 -12.93
C SER A 33 -2.03 -3.55 -11.75
N GLY A 34 -2.50 -2.31 -11.71
CA GLY A 34 -3.39 -1.80 -10.66
C GLY A 34 -2.73 -1.44 -9.31
N LYS A 35 -1.39 -1.35 -9.23
CA LYS A 35 -0.69 -0.97 -7.97
C LYS A 35 -0.92 0.48 -7.57
N THR A 36 -0.72 1.42 -8.50
CA THR A 36 -0.98 2.85 -8.27
C THR A 36 -2.47 3.08 -7.98
N THR A 37 -3.36 2.40 -8.71
CA THR A 37 -4.81 2.43 -8.49
C THR A 37 -5.21 2.00 -7.08
N LEU A 38 -4.55 1.00 -6.48
CA LEU A 38 -4.79 0.64 -5.08
C LEU A 38 -4.50 1.82 -4.14
N VAL A 39 -3.35 2.49 -4.30
CA VAL A 39 -2.96 3.61 -3.43
C VAL A 39 -3.90 4.81 -3.65
N GLU A 40 -4.28 5.09 -4.90
CA GLU A 40 -5.24 6.14 -5.26
C GLU A 40 -6.60 5.89 -4.60
N MET A 41 -7.15 4.67 -4.69
CA MET A 41 -8.44 4.32 -4.06
C MET A 41 -8.41 4.50 -2.54
N ILE A 42 -7.31 4.10 -1.88
CA ILE A 42 -7.14 4.32 -0.44
C ILE A 42 -7.11 5.82 -0.15
N GLN A 43 -6.36 6.60 -0.94
CA GLN A 43 -6.28 8.05 -0.76
C GLN A 43 -7.64 8.74 -0.93
N GLU A 44 -8.41 8.36 -1.94
CA GLU A 44 -9.78 8.87 -2.18
C GLU A 44 -10.70 8.60 -0.99
N TYR A 45 -10.65 7.38 -0.44
CA TYR A 45 -11.41 7.02 0.76
C TYR A 45 -10.98 7.86 1.98
N LEU A 46 -9.70 8.10 2.18
CA LEU A 46 -9.22 8.88 3.32
C LEU A 46 -9.62 10.36 3.24
N ILE A 47 -9.77 10.90 2.04
CA ILE A 47 -10.17 12.30 1.81
C ILE A 47 -11.69 12.46 1.89
N ASN A 48 -12.44 11.59 1.21
CA ASN A 48 -13.89 11.76 1.00
C ASN A 48 -14.75 10.77 1.80
N GLY A 49 -14.15 9.81 2.51
CA GLY A 49 -14.88 8.76 3.20
C GLY A 49 -15.77 7.95 2.26
N ILE A 50 -17.01 7.72 2.69
CA ILE A 50 -17.99 6.92 1.95
C ILE A 50 -18.36 7.59 0.60
N ASP A 51 -18.26 8.91 0.49
CA ASP A 51 -18.62 9.67 -0.72
C ASP A 51 -17.64 9.42 -1.88
N SER A 52 -16.48 8.81 -1.62
CA SER A 52 -15.56 8.34 -2.66
C SER A 52 -16.13 7.19 -3.51
N GLY A 53 -17.15 6.47 -3.02
CA GLY A 53 -17.59 5.21 -3.62
C GLY A 53 -16.60 4.06 -3.42
N VAL A 54 -15.55 4.27 -2.61
CA VAL A 54 -14.59 3.25 -2.18
C VAL A 54 -14.96 2.77 -0.77
N SER A 55 -14.82 1.48 -0.52
CA SER A 55 -14.83 0.92 0.83
C SER A 55 -13.45 0.38 1.18
N LEU A 56 -12.96 0.75 2.36
CA LEU A 56 -11.71 0.27 2.93
C LEU A 56 -12.02 -0.46 4.25
N SER A 57 -11.62 -1.72 4.34
CA SER A 57 -11.74 -2.55 5.54
C SER A 57 -10.37 -3.06 5.97
N CYS A 58 -10.02 -2.84 7.23
CA CYS A 58 -8.80 -3.28 7.88
C CYS A 58 -9.01 -3.27 9.40
N ASP A 59 -8.31 -4.12 10.14
CA ASP A 59 -8.33 -4.14 11.61
C ASP A 59 -7.54 -2.97 12.24
N VAL A 60 -6.72 -2.30 11.46
CA VAL A 60 -5.91 -1.13 11.86
C VAL A 60 -6.09 0.03 10.89
N SER A 61 -5.77 1.25 11.34
CA SER A 61 -5.87 2.44 10.48
C SER A 61 -4.93 2.34 9.28
N CYS A 62 -5.40 2.78 8.12
CA CYS A 62 -4.56 2.95 6.93
C CYS A 62 -4.33 4.44 6.65
N CYS A 63 -3.16 4.77 6.12
CA CYS A 63 -2.89 6.12 5.64
C CYS A 63 -2.03 6.07 4.37
N VAL A 64 -2.12 7.13 3.56
CA VAL A 64 -1.25 7.31 2.40
C VAL A 64 -0.26 8.43 2.70
N LEU A 65 1.01 8.21 2.40
CA LEU A 65 2.09 9.16 2.67
C LEU A 65 2.71 9.62 1.36
N THR A 66 2.64 10.92 1.09
CA THR A 66 3.01 11.53 -0.20
C THR A 66 3.70 12.87 -0.03
N GLY A 67 4.53 13.23 -1.02
CA GLY A 67 5.11 14.57 -1.13
C GLY A 67 6.20 14.88 -0.10
N ASN A 68 6.48 16.17 0.07
CA ASN A 68 7.66 16.64 0.80
C ASN A 68 7.48 16.72 2.33
N LEU A 69 6.23 16.70 2.81
CA LEU A 69 5.90 16.77 4.24
C LEU A 69 5.80 15.38 4.90
N TRP A 70 6.32 14.35 4.24
CA TRP A 70 6.23 12.97 4.69
C TRP A 70 6.74 12.75 6.11
N LYS A 71 7.74 13.51 6.57
CA LYS A 71 8.28 13.39 7.94
C LYS A 71 7.27 13.80 9.01
N GLU A 72 6.58 14.91 8.78
CA GLU A 72 5.56 15.41 9.70
C GLU A 72 4.36 14.47 9.74
N GLN A 73 3.94 13.99 8.56
CA GLN A 73 2.91 12.97 8.44
C GLN A 73 3.31 11.71 9.21
N LEU A 74 4.51 11.20 8.96
CA LEU A 74 4.99 9.99 9.62
C LEU A 74 5.11 10.15 11.15
N GLY A 75 5.55 11.31 11.63
CA GLY A 75 5.64 11.59 13.06
C GLY A 75 4.30 11.57 13.80
N ARG A 76 3.19 11.80 13.07
CA ARG A 76 1.83 11.75 13.60
C ARG A 76 1.18 10.38 13.43
N THR A 77 1.66 9.57 12.49
CA THR A 77 1.12 8.24 12.20
C THR A 77 1.70 7.18 13.14
N LYS A 78 0.82 6.45 13.85
CA LYS A 78 1.20 5.37 14.76
C LYS A 78 0.24 4.19 14.62
N ASN A 79 0.78 2.97 14.70
CA ASN A 79 0.03 1.72 14.63
C ASN A 79 -0.90 1.66 13.40
N SER A 80 -0.37 2.03 12.24
CA SER A 80 -1.12 2.07 10.97
C SER A 80 -0.39 1.32 9.86
N ILE A 81 -1.12 0.99 8.79
CA ILE A 81 -0.54 0.58 7.51
C ILE A 81 -0.36 1.83 6.65
N VAL A 82 0.89 2.13 6.30
CA VAL A 82 1.29 3.29 5.50
C VAL A 82 1.51 2.85 4.07
N PHE A 83 0.66 3.32 3.17
CA PHE A 83 0.77 3.09 1.73
C PHE A 83 1.57 4.22 1.07
N ILE A 84 2.51 3.84 0.21
CA ILE A 84 3.38 4.79 -0.49
C ILE A 84 3.48 4.39 -1.95
N ASP A 85 3.12 5.30 -2.85
CA ASP A 85 3.23 5.09 -4.29
C ASP A 85 4.64 5.43 -4.83
N GLU A 86 4.98 4.84 -5.99
CA GLU A 86 6.30 4.91 -6.64
C GLU A 86 6.77 6.34 -6.93
N GLY A 87 5.85 7.29 -7.13
CA GLY A 87 6.18 8.70 -7.41
C GLY A 87 6.96 9.42 -6.30
N ASN A 88 7.07 8.81 -5.11
CA ASN A 88 7.68 9.40 -3.94
C ASN A 88 9.19 9.13 -3.84
N ARG A 89 10.00 10.06 -4.37
CA ARG A 89 11.48 9.94 -4.38
C ARG A 89 12.12 9.72 -3.00
N PHE A 90 11.49 10.21 -1.92
CA PHE A 90 12.04 10.06 -0.57
C PHE A 90 12.16 8.59 -0.14
N VAL A 91 11.36 7.68 -0.72
CA VAL A 91 11.35 6.24 -0.37
C VAL A 91 12.73 5.59 -0.58
N LYS A 92 13.53 6.10 -1.52
CA LYS A 92 14.89 5.62 -1.81
C LYS A 92 15.96 6.16 -0.87
N SER A 93 15.62 7.14 -0.03
CA SER A 93 16.61 7.81 0.82
C SER A 93 16.94 6.98 2.05
N LEU A 94 18.21 7.06 2.49
CA LEU A 94 18.63 6.53 3.78
C LEU A 94 17.80 7.13 4.93
N GLU A 95 17.47 8.42 4.82
CA GLU A 95 16.67 9.12 5.81
C GLU A 95 15.29 8.48 6.01
N PHE A 96 14.59 8.13 4.93
CA PHE A 96 13.34 7.41 5.02
C PHE A 96 13.52 6.03 5.66
N ALA A 97 14.52 5.27 5.23
CA ALA A 97 14.82 3.96 5.78
C ALA A 97 15.14 3.99 7.28
N GLU A 98 15.81 5.04 7.76
CA GLU A 98 16.07 5.25 9.19
C GLU A 98 14.84 5.71 9.96
N ALA A 99 13.99 6.54 9.36
CA ALA A 99 12.77 7.05 9.98
C ALA A 99 11.79 5.92 10.25
N ILE A 100 11.53 5.04 9.27
CA ILE A 100 10.52 3.98 9.40
C ILE A 100 10.87 2.93 10.48
N LYS A 101 12.18 2.66 10.69
CA LYS A 101 12.67 1.74 11.74
C LYS A 101 12.29 2.16 13.15
N LYS A 102 12.00 3.44 13.36
CA LYS A 102 11.69 4.02 14.68
C LYS A 102 10.18 4.16 14.91
N THR A 103 9.35 3.56 14.06
CA THR A 103 7.90 3.65 14.16
C THR A 103 7.26 2.30 14.50
N SER A 104 5.98 2.34 14.87
CA SER A 104 5.17 1.15 15.13
C SER A 104 4.30 0.73 13.94
N ASN A 105 4.56 1.30 12.76
CA ASN A 105 3.74 1.17 11.56
C ASN A 105 4.18 0.00 10.68
N TYR A 106 3.26 -0.46 9.85
CA TYR A 106 3.56 -1.31 8.69
C TYR A 106 3.58 -0.45 7.44
N TYR A 107 4.31 -0.88 6.41
CA TYR A 107 4.55 -0.12 5.19
C TYR A 107 4.28 -0.98 3.97
N VAL A 108 3.42 -0.48 3.08
CA VAL A 108 3.19 -1.05 1.76
C VAL A 108 3.75 -0.06 0.73
N ILE A 109 4.87 -0.45 0.11
CA ILE A 109 5.63 0.43 -0.79
C ILE A 109 5.49 -0.08 -2.21
N VAL A 110 4.85 0.70 -3.07
CA VAL A 110 4.77 0.43 -4.51
C VAL A 110 6.03 0.97 -5.18
N THR A 111 6.76 0.11 -5.88
CA THR A 111 7.92 0.54 -6.68
C THR A 111 8.29 -0.53 -7.71
N ARG A 112 8.87 -0.11 -8.84
CA ARG A 112 9.51 -1.03 -9.81
C ARG A 112 10.96 -1.30 -9.48
N GLU A 113 11.58 -0.41 -8.71
CA GLU A 113 13.01 -0.42 -8.46
C GLU A 113 13.35 -1.20 -7.18
N ASN A 114 14.60 -1.64 -7.09
CA ASN A 114 15.12 -2.17 -5.84
C ASN A 114 15.39 -1.02 -4.87
N LEU A 115 14.91 -1.15 -3.64
CA LEU A 115 15.11 -0.17 -2.58
C LEU A 115 16.27 -0.59 -1.69
N GLU A 116 17.49 -0.42 -2.21
CA GLU A 116 18.73 -0.89 -1.58
C GLU A 116 18.97 -0.33 -0.16
N MET A 117 18.41 0.84 0.13
CA MET A 117 18.55 1.50 1.43
C MET A 117 17.58 0.97 2.49
N LEU A 118 16.54 0.22 2.11
CA LEU A 118 15.60 -0.36 3.08
C LEU A 118 16.26 -1.51 3.84
N PRO A 119 15.94 -1.68 5.14
CA PRO A 119 16.50 -2.77 5.93
C PRO A 119 16.22 -4.14 5.30
N ILE A 120 17.18 -5.05 5.42
CA ILE A 120 17.22 -6.41 4.82
C ILE A 120 15.92 -7.22 5.02
N THR A 121 15.11 -6.92 6.06
CA THR A 121 13.81 -7.55 6.33
C THR A 121 12.68 -7.11 5.38
N VAL A 122 13.00 -6.77 4.12
CA VAL A 122 12.01 -6.70 3.05
C VAL A 122 11.69 -8.14 2.64
N ASP A 123 10.89 -8.83 3.45
CA ASP A 123 10.61 -10.27 3.26
C ASP A 123 9.48 -10.54 2.26
N GLU A 124 8.73 -9.51 1.87
CA GLU A 124 7.50 -9.63 1.11
C GLU A 124 7.54 -8.75 -0.14
N ILE A 125 8.00 -9.34 -1.24
CA ILE A 125 7.88 -8.76 -2.58
C ILE A 125 6.67 -9.43 -3.24
N TYR A 126 5.66 -8.63 -3.57
CA TYR A 126 4.44 -9.11 -4.19
C TYR A 126 4.22 -8.47 -5.56
N GLY A 127 3.65 -9.23 -6.48
CA GLY A 127 2.96 -8.71 -7.66
C GLY A 127 1.45 -8.70 -7.44
N ILE A 128 0.72 -7.98 -8.29
CA ILE A 128 -0.74 -8.03 -8.34
C ILE A 128 -1.15 -8.88 -9.54
N ARG A 129 -1.99 -9.89 -9.29
CA ARG A 129 -2.66 -10.65 -10.36
C ARG A 129 -4.15 -10.36 -10.34
N SER A 130 -4.70 -10.11 -11.52
CA SER A 130 -6.13 -9.87 -11.70
C SER A 130 -6.86 -11.16 -12.11
N SER A 131 -8.05 -11.36 -11.58
CA SER A 131 -9.01 -12.37 -12.03
C SER A 131 -10.37 -11.73 -12.29
N GLY A 132 -11.04 -12.15 -13.37
CA GLY A 132 -12.27 -11.52 -13.88
C GLY A 132 -12.17 -11.21 -15.38
N LYS A 133 -13.32 -11.13 -16.06
CA LYS A 133 -13.38 -10.77 -17.48
C LYS A 133 -13.63 -9.27 -17.63
N TYR A 134 -12.75 -8.57 -18.35
CA TYR A 134 -13.01 -7.21 -18.82
C TYR A 134 -14.35 -7.18 -19.58
N GLY A 135 -15.29 -6.33 -19.15
CA GLY A 135 -16.62 -6.18 -19.76
C GLY A 135 -17.76 -7.01 -19.14
N ALA A 136 -17.51 -7.79 -18.09
CA ALA A 136 -18.58 -8.41 -17.29
C ALA A 136 -19.05 -7.45 -16.18
N MET A 137 -20.32 -7.55 -15.74
CA MET A 137 -20.87 -6.78 -14.59
C MET A 137 -20.29 -7.21 -13.22
N THR A 138 -19.23 -8.01 -13.21
CA THR A 138 -18.58 -8.50 -11.99
C THR A 138 -17.28 -7.72 -11.77
N PRO A 139 -16.97 -7.31 -10.52
CA PRO A 139 -15.72 -6.61 -10.22
C PRO A 139 -14.49 -7.42 -10.64
N VAL A 140 -13.42 -6.72 -11.02
CA VAL A 140 -12.11 -7.33 -11.25
C VAL A 140 -11.41 -7.50 -9.90
N TYR A 141 -11.08 -8.75 -9.57
CA TYR A 141 -10.45 -9.12 -8.31
C TYR A 141 -8.94 -9.08 -8.45
N HIS A 142 -8.26 -8.47 -7.49
CA HIS A 142 -6.82 -8.29 -7.42
C HIS A 142 -6.30 -8.92 -6.14
N GLU A 143 -5.35 -9.84 -6.30
CA GLU A 143 -4.70 -10.53 -5.20
C GLU A 143 -3.18 -10.35 -5.28
N PHE A 144 -2.53 -10.33 -4.10
CA PHE A 144 -1.07 -10.27 -4.02
C PHE A 144 -0.48 -11.67 -4.13
N TYR A 145 0.50 -11.85 -5.01
CA TYR A 145 1.25 -13.09 -5.15
C TYR A 145 2.75 -12.84 -4.95
N ARG A 146 3.42 -13.72 -4.20
CA ARG A 146 4.83 -13.53 -3.85
C ARG A 146 5.71 -13.73 -5.09
N ILE A 147 6.68 -12.84 -5.27
CA ILE A 147 7.74 -12.91 -6.30
C ILE A 147 9.01 -13.47 -5.68
#